data_AF-A0A7Y2XRM6-F1
#
_entry.id   AF-A0A7Y2XRM6-F1
#
_cell.length_a   1.000
_cell.length_b   1.000
_cell.length_c   1.000
_cell.angle_alpha   90.00
_cell.angle_beta   90.00
_cell.angle_gamma   90.00
#
_symmetry.space_group_name_H-M   'P 1'
#
loop_
_entity.id
_entity.type
_entity.pdbx_description
1 polymer ?
#
loop_
_entity_poly.entity_id
_entity_poly.type
_entity_poly.pdbx_seq_one_letter_code
_entity_poly.pdbx_strand_id
1 'polypeptide(L)'
;MKNKYFGTDGIRGRVGDTPVTADFMLRLGRAAGKVLANGDSRSVVIGKDTRISGYMFESALEAGLAAAGANVALLGPMPTPAIAYLTRTLHACAGIVISASHNPFYDNGIKFFSAEGEKLPDDVEQAIEAELEQPFSTVSSEKMGKAVRIEDAAGRYIEFCKGTIPFEVTLRGLKIVVDCANGATYRVAPAVFEELGAEVITVGTEPDGLNINERCGSTYPEFVSQAVLEHGADVGIALDGDGDRVVMVDANGEVVNGDELLYV
;
A
#
# COMPACT_ATOMS: atom_id res chain seq x y z
N MET A 1 3.68 -5.05 27.45
CA MET A 1 2.48 -4.21 27.68
C MET A 1 1.70 -4.19 26.38
N LYS A 2 0.39 -3.98 26.40
CA LYS A 2 -0.42 -3.90 25.16
C LYS A 2 -0.22 -2.50 24.54
N ASN A 3 0.06 -2.44 23.24
CA ASN A 3 0.23 -1.17 22.51
C ASN A 3 -1.07 -0.34 22.60
N LYS A 4 -0.94 0.99 22.74
CA LYS A 4 -2.05 1.93 22.94
C LYS A 4 -2.75 2.29 21.63
N TYR A 5 -2.00 2.41 20.54
CA TYR A 5 -2.45 2.82 19.22
C TYR A 5 -2.20 1.76 18.15
N PHE A 6 -1.09 1.03 18.22
CA PHE A 6 -0.79 -0.04 17.26
C PHE A 6 -1.68 -1.27 17.50
N GLY A 7 -2.46 -1.65 16.48
CA GLY A 7 -3.20 -2.91 16.42
C GLY A 7 -2.39 -4.00 15.71
N THR A 8 -3.08 -5.08 15.29
CA THR A 8 -2.43 -6.22 14.61
C THR A 8 -1.68 -5.81 13.34
N ASP A 9 -2.24 -4.88 12.56
CA ASP A 9 -1.67 -4.40 11.28
C ASP A 9 -1.57 -2.87 11.26
N GLY A 10 -0.94 -2.30 12.29
CA GLY A 10 -0.74 -0.86 12.42
C GLY A 10 -1.92 -0.10 13.03
N ILE A 11 -2.06 1.17 12.69
CA ILE A 11 -3.09 2.07 13.23
C ILE A 11 -4.24 2.13 12.23
N ARG A 12 -5.48 1.89 12.63
CA ARG A 12 -6.66 1.92 11.73
C ARG A 12 -7.90 2.47 12.41
N GLY A 13 -8.76 3.12 11.65
CA GLY A 13 -10.04 3.64 12.11
C GLY A 13 -10.70 4.56 11.11
N ARG A 14 -11.85 5.11 11.50
CA ARG A 14 -12.61 6.06 10.70
C ARG A 14 -11.89 7.41 10.65
N VAL A 15 -11.77 7.98 9.46
CA VAL A 15 -11.15 9.30 9.26
C VAL A 15 -11.93 10.36 10.03
N GLY A 16 -11.21 11.13 10.85
CA GLY A 16 -11.78 12.18 11.71
C GLY A 16 -11.98 11.75 13.17
N ASP A 17 -12.01 10.45 13.44
CA ASP A 17 -12.03 9.92 14.80
C ASP A 17 -10.61 9.63 15.28
N THR A 18 -10.31 9.87 16.56
CA THR A 18 -8.97 9.57 17.12
C THR A 18 -8.71 8.06 17.11
N PRO A 19 -7.54 7.57 16.65
CA PRO A 19 -6.33 8.33 16.28
C PRO A 19 -6.17 8.68 14.77
N VAL A 20 -7.20 8.51 13.94
CA VAL A 20 -7.13 8.72 12.48
C VAL A 20 -7.48 10.18 12.11
N THR A 21 -6.69 11.12 12.62
CA THR A 21 -6.83 12.56 12.38
C THR A 21 -5.53 13.18 11.86
N ALA A 22 -5.62 14.32 11.15
CA ALA A 22 -4.45 14.95 10.53
C ALA A 22 -3.40 15.42 11.56
N ASP A 23 -3.85 15.96 12.69
CA ASP A 23 -2.97 16.39 13.79
C ASP A 23 -2.26 15.21 14.47
N PHE A 24 -2.94 14.07 14.60
CA PHE A 24 -2.31 12.85 15.08
C PHE A 24 -1.25 12.35 14.10
N MET A 25 -1.55 12.33 12.79
CA MET A 25 -0.58 11.90 11.77
C MET A 25 0.65 12.81 11.70
N LEU A 26 0.50 14.10 11.94
CA LEU A 26 1.64 15.04 12.06
C LEU A 26 2.55 14.64 13.23
N ARG A 27 1.97 14.35 14.40
CA ARG A 27 2.72 13.91 15.59
C ARG A 27 3.34 12.53 15.38
N LEU A 28 2.62 11.62 14.76
CA LEU A 28 3.08 10.27 14.42
C LEU A 28 4.27 10.33 13.45
N GLY A 29 4.21 11.14 12.40
CA GLY A 29 5.32 11.34 11.47
C GLY A 29 6.57 11.82 12.18
N ARG A 30 6.44 12.77 13.12
CA ARG A 30 7.57 13.26 13.92
C ARG A 30 8.13 12.17 14.85
N ALA A 31 7.27 11.43 15.53
CA ALA A 31 7.69 10.34 16.41
C ALA A 31 8.39 9.22 15.63
N ALA A 32 7.81 8.78 14.53
CA ALA A 32 8.39 7.79 13.63
C ALA A 32 9.73 8.27 13.06
N GLY A 33 9.85 9.54 12.63
CA GLY A 33 11.11 10.09 12.12
C GLY A 33 12.23 10.06 13.15
N LYS A 34 11.93 10.36 14.41
CA LYS A 34 12.90 10.26 15.50
C LYS A 34 13.37 8.82 15.75
N VAL A 35 12.45 7.87 15.76
CA VAL A 35 12.74 6.47 16.11
C VAL A 35 13.39 5.73 14.94
N LEU A 36 12.81 5.85 13.74
CA LEU A 36 13.18 5.04 12.57
C LEU A 36 14.36 5.62 11.79
N ALA A 37 14.47 6.96 11.68
CA ALA A 37 15.61 7.58 11.01
C ALA A 37 16.76 7.81 12.00
N ASN A 38 16.50 8.31 13.21
CA ASN A 38 17.51 8.52 14.26
C ASN A 38 18.83 9.16 13.77
N GLY A 39 18.75 10.17 12.90
CA GLY A 39 19.92 10.85 12.32
C GLY A 39 20.53 10.17 11.09
N ASP A 40 19.95 9.08 10.60
CA ASP A 40 20.28 8.46 9.32
C ASP A 40 19.88 9.36 8.15
N SER A 41 20.76 9.45 7.15
CA SER A 41 20.52 10.21 5.93
C SER A 41 19.61 9.50 4.92
N ARG A 42 19.33 8.20 5.09
CA ARG A 42 18.38 7.44 4.26
C ARG A 42 16.96 7.98 4.44
N SER A 43 16.13 7.80 3.41
CA SER A 43 14.74 8.25 3.46
C SER A 43 13.83 7.24 4.16
N VAL A 44 12.74 7.75 4.72
CA VAL A 44 11.51 6.98 4.99
C VAL A 44 10.66 7.02 3.72
N VAL A 45 10.24 5.85 3.24
CA VAL A 45 9.40 5.72 2.06
C VAL A 45 7.93 5.80 2.47
N ILE A 46 7.12 6.56 1.73
CA ILE A 46 5.66 6.63 1.95
C ILE A 46 4.93 6.25 0.66
N GLY A 47 4.02 5.30 0.78
CA GLY A 47 3.01 4.99 -0.22
C GLY A 47 1.61 5.05 0.36
N LYS A 48 0.61 4.97 -0.51
CA LYS A 48 -0.80 5.03 -0.14
C LYS A 48 -1.67 4.23 -1.09
N ASP A 49 -2.88 3.93 -0.67
CA ASP A 49 -3.95 3.55 -1.59
C ASP A 49 -4.60 4.79 -2.23
N THR A 50 -5.76 4.59 -2.85
CA THR A 50 -6.48 5.62 -3.62
C THR A 50 -7.43 6.46 -2.79
N ARG A 51 -7.59 6.22 -1.48
CA ARG A 51 -8.53 6.97 -0.62
C ARG A 51 -8.24 8.45 -0.66
N ILE A 52 -9.28 9.27 -0.75
CA ILE A 52 -9.17 10.74 -0.73
C ILE A 52 -8.45 11.26 0.53
N SER A 53 -8.62 10.60 1.68
CA SER A 53 -7.96 10.96 2.94
C SER A 53 -6.45 10.71 2.92
N GLY A 54 -5.95 9.86 2.01
CA GLY A 54 -4.54 9.53 1.87
C GLY A 54 -3.67 10.74 1.54
N TYR A 55 -4.17 11.72 0.78
CA TYR A 55 -3.44 12.95 0.46
C TYR A 55 -3.21 13.84 1.69
N MET A 56 -4.23 13.93 2.56
CA MET A 56 -4.15 14.67 3.81
C MET A 56 -3.14 14.02 4.77
N PHE A 57 -3.19 12.70 4.91
CA PHE A 57 -2.28 11.97 5.80
C PHE A 57 -0.85 11.91 5.28
N GLU A 58 -0.63 11.78 3.97
CA GLU A 58 0.70 11.84 3.36
C GLU A 58 1.36 13.19 3.67
N SER A 59 0.63 14.30 3.48
CA SER A 59 1.13 15.64 3.78
C SER A 59 1.45 15.83 5.27
N ALA A 60 0.60 15.30 6.17
CA ALA A 60 0.81 15.39 7.62
C ALA A 60 2.03 14.57 8.08
N LEU A 61 2.17 13.34 7.58
CA LEU A 61 3.30 12.46 7.87
C LEU A 61 4.60 13.04 7.32
N GLU A 62 4.60 13.52 6.08
CA GLU A 62 5.75 14.19 5.45
C GLU A 62 6.23 15.37 6.32
N ALA A 63 5.31 16.25 6.71
CA ALA A 63 5.63 17.40 7.55
C ALA A 63 6.21 16.98 8.92
N GLY A 64 5.64 15.93 9.54
CA GLY A 64 6.12 15.39 10.80
C GLY A 64 7.53 14.81 10.70
N LEU A 65 7.75 13.97 9.68
CA LEU A 65 9.04 13.34 9.40
C LEU A 65 10.13 14.39 9.11
N ALA A 66 9.84 15.36 8.24
CA ALA A 66 10.76 16.45 7.93
C ALA A 66 11.09 17.29 9.16
N ALA A 67 10.10 17.56 10.03
CA ALA A 67 10.30 18.27 11.30
C ALA A 67 11.18 17.50 12.30
N ALA A 68 11.24 16.17 12.19
CA ALA A 68 12.17 15.32 12.94
C ALA A 68 13.58 15.26 12.33
N GLY A 69 13.78 15.82 11.13
CA GLY A 69 15.04 15.74 10.37
C GLY A 69 15.14 14.50 9.47
N ALA A 70 14.07 13.72 9.33
CA ALA A 70 14.06 12.52 8.49
C ALA A 70 13.79 12.89 7.02
N ASN A 71 14.60 12.35 6.10
CA ASN A 71 14.33 12.47 4.67
C ASN A 71 13.12 11.61 4.28
N VAL A 72 12.35 12.04 3.27
CA VAL A 72 11.11 11.39 2.85
C VAL A 72 11.14 11.11 1.35
N ALA A 73 10.76 9.90 0.95
CA ALA A 73 10.56 9.51 -0.44
C ALA A 73 9.10 9.13 -0.67
N LEU A 74 8.39 9.91 -1.47
CA LEU A 74 6.97 9.74 -1.76
C LEU A 74 6.79 8.93 -3.05
N LEU A 75 6.04 7.84 -2.97
CA LEU A 75 5.80 6.93 -4.10
C LEU A 75 4.41 7.10 -4.74
N GLY A 76 3.51 7.82 -4.07
CA GLY A 76 2.11 7.95 -4.52
C GLY A 76 1.31 6.65 -4.34
N PRO A 77 0.21 6.49 -5.11
CA PRO A 77 -0.61 5.27 -5.07
C PRO A 77 0.19 4.03 -5.46
N MET A 78 0.31 3.06 -4.55
CA MET A 78 1.19 1.91 -4.68
C MET A 78 0.77 0.80 -3.70
N PRO A 79 0.68 -0.48 -4.10
CA PRO A 79 0.22 -1.54 -3.20
C PRO A 79 1.16 -1.75 -2.02
N THR A 80 0.60 -2.19 -0.89
CA THR A 80 1.33 -2.50 0.34
C THR A 80 2.59 -3.35 0.11
N PRO A 81 2.54 -4.49 -0.63
CA PRO A 81 3.74 -5.28 -0.91
C PRO A 81 4.82 -4.54 -1.72
N ALA A 82 4.44 -3.60 -2.59
CA ALA A 82 5.41 -2.78 -3.31
C ALA A 82 6.15 -1.82 -2.39
N ILE A 83 5.50 -1.28 -1.36
CA ILE A 83 6.15 -0.42 -0.36
C ILE A 83 7.17 -1.21 0.46
N ALA A 84 6.83 -2.43 0.89
CA ALA A 84 7.79 -3.32 1.54
C ALA A 84 9.02 -3.61 0.64
N TYR A 85 8.79 -3.95 -0.63
CA TYR A 85 9.85 -4.21 -1.61
C TYR A 85 10.72 -2.97 -1.91
N LEU A 86 10.09 -1.82 -2.16
CA LEU A 86 10.77 -0.57 -2.51
C LEU A 86 11.52 0.01 -1.33
N THR A 87 11.07 -0.21 -0.09
CA THR A 87 11.82 0.15 1.11
C THR A 87 13.22 -0.48 1.09
N ARG A 88 13.30 -1.78 0.80
CA ARG A 88 14.57 -2.51 0.73
C ARG A 88 15.43 -2.07 -0.46
N THR A 89 14.84 -1.98 -1.65
CA THR A 89 15.60 -1.72 -2.90
C THR A 89 16.01 -0.26 -3.09
N LEU A 90 15.31 0.68 -2.46
CA LEU A 90 15.72 2.08 -2.37
C LEU A 90 16.70 2.33 -1.22
N HIS A 91 17.07 1.29 -0.45
CA HIS A 91 17.86 1.43 0.77
C HIS A 91 17.28 2.47 1.73
N ALA A 92 15.96 2.45 1.92
CA ALA A 92 15.27 3.28 2.89
C ALA A 92 15.50 2.78 4.33
N CYS A 93 15.27 3.63 5.33
CA CYS A 93 15.35 3.21 6.73
C CYS A 93 14.02 2.61 7.23
N ALA A 94 12.89 2.95 6.61
CA ALA A 94 11.58 2.39 6.89
C ALA A 94 10.60 2.67 5.75
N GLY A 95 9.52 1.91 5.70
CA GLY A 95 8.37 2.11 4.81
C GLY A 95 7.11 2.46 5.60
N ILE A 96 6.27 3.31 5.02
CA ILE A 96 4.96 3.68 5.56
C ILE A 96 3.92 3.46 4.47
N VAL A 97 2.83 2.77 4.81
CA VAL A 97 1.66 2.65 3.94
C VAL A 97 0.47 3.34 4.59
N ILE A 98 -0.17 4.21 3.83
CA ILE A 98 -1.42 4.87 4.21
C ILE A 98 -2.57 4.11 3.56
N SER A 99 -3.15 3.18 4.31
CA SER A 99 -4.30 2.39 3.87
C SER A 99 -5.05 1.73 5.03
N ALA A 100 -6.34 1.47 4.80
CA ALA A 100 -7.14 0.54 5.59
C ALA A 100 -7.47 -0.78 4.86
N SER A 101 -6.69 -1.16 3.83
CA SER A 101 -6.87 -2.40 3.06
C SER A 101 -8.29 -2.49 2.47
N HIS A 102 -9.00 -3.59 2.71
CA HIS A 102 -10.35 -3.88 2.23
C HIS A 102 -11.47 -3.05 2.89
N ASN A 103 -11.19 -2.19 3.88
CA ASN A 103 -12.22 -1.38 4.52
C ASN A 103 -12.90 -0.39 3.53
N PRO A 104 -14.10 0.12 3.82
CA PRO A 104 -14.74 1.18 3.01
C PRO A 104 -13.97 2.51 3.03
N PHE A 105 -14.13 3.37 2.02
CA PHE A 105 -13.32 4.59 1.81
C PHE A 105 -13.20 5.57 3.00
N TYR A 106 -14.20 5.57 3.90
CA TYR A 106 -14.24 6.46 5.07
C TYR A 106 -13.32 6.03 6.21
N ASP A 107 -12.75 4.83 6.14
CA ASP A 107 -11.68 4.38 7.03
C ASP A 107 -10.31 4.66 6.40
N ASN A 108 -9.28 4.80 7.22
CA ASN A 108 -7.89 4.77 6.78
C ASN A 108 -6.99 4.25 7.91
N GLY A 109 -5.69 4.13 7.65
CA GLY A 109 -4.74 3.62 8.61
C GLY A 109 -3.30 3.77 8.15
N ILE A 110 -2.38 3.48 9.06
CA ILE A 110 -0.93 3.53 8.84
C ILE A 110 -0.33 2.17 9.17
N LYS A 111 0.35 1.55 8.19
CA LYS A 111 1.22 0.38 8.38
C LYS A 111 2.68 0.84 8.30
N PHE A 112 3.57 0.24 9.09
CA PHE A 112 5.00 0.51 9.05
C PHE A 112 5.79 -0.74 8.69
N PHE A 113 6.87 -0.54 7.96
CA PHE A 113 7.83 -1.57 7.57
C PHE A 113 9.25 -1.17 8.01
N SER A 114 10.02 -2.15 8.47
CA SER A 114 11.45 -1.98 8.74
C SER A 114 12.26 -1.77 7.46
N ALA A 115 13.56 -1.51 7.59
CA ALA A 115 14.46 -1.37 6.44
C ALA A 115 14.52 -2.65 5.57
N GLU A 116 14.22 -3.81 6.15
CA GLU A 116 14.19 -5.12 5.50
C GLU A 116 12.87 -5.37 4.72
N GLY A 117 11.87 -4.50 4.93
CA GLY A 117 10.53 -4.64 4.37
C GLY A 117 9.59 -5.53 5.19
N GLU A 118 9.91 -5.78 6.46
CA GLU A 118 9.11 -6.60 7.37
C GLU A 118 8.26 -5.71 8.30
N LYS A 119 7.24 -6.29 8.95
CA LYS A 119 6.49 -5.57 9.98
C LYS A 119 7.45 -5.13 11.10
N LEU A 120 7.25 -3.93 11.63
CA LEU A 120 8.04 -3.45 12.77
C LEU A 120 7.95 -4.41 13.97
N PRO A 121 9.08 -4.67 14.65
CA PRO A 121 9.08 -5.32 15.95
C PRO A 121 8.30 -4.53 17.01
N ASP A 122 7.69 -5.24 17.97
CA ASP A 122 6.86 -4.63 19.02
C ASP A 122 7.60 -3.57 19.85
N ASP A 123 8.90 -3.73 20.09
CA ASP A 123 9.71 -2.76 20.85
C ASP A 123 9.92 -1.44 20.08
N VAL A 124 9.99 -1.51 18.74
CA VAL A 124 10.04 -0.32 17.88
C VAL A 124 8.68 0.39 17.86
N GLU A 125 7.57 -0.35 17.78
CA GLU A 125 6.22 0.24 17.91
C GLU A 125 6.05 0.96 19.25
N GLN A 126 6.50 0.34 20.35
CA GLN A 126 6.49 0.95 21.68
C GLN A 126 7.36 2.19 21.79
N ALA A 127 8.53 2.21 21.12
CA ALA A 127 9.38 3.39 21.07
C ALA A 127 8.69 4.56 20.33
N ILE A 128 7.95 4.28 19.25
CA ILE A 128 7.15 5.29 18.55
C ILE A 128 6.03 5.81 19.45
N GLU A 129 5.34 4.94 20.19
CA GLU A 129 4.31 5.35 21.15
C GLU A 129 4.89 6.21 22.29
N ALA A 130 6.07 5.86 22.81
CA ALA A 130 6.74 6.65 23.84
C ALA A 130 7.14 8.05 23.32
N GLU A 131 7.59 8.14 22.07
CA GLU A 131 7.94 9.43 21.45
C GLU A 131 6.69 10.27 21.09
N LEU A 132 5.54 9.64 20.83
CA LEU A 132 4.25 10.32 20.62
C LEU A 132 3.77 11.09 21.87
N GLU A 133 4.12 10.61 23.07
CA GLU A 133 3.80 11.28 24.34
C GLU A 133 4.71 12.49 24.62
N GLN A 134 5.79 12.66 23.85
CA GLN A 134 6.66 13.84 23.96
C GLN A 134 6.01 15.08 23.29
N PRO A 135 6.32 16.30 23.77
CA PRO A 135 5.89 17.51 23.09
C PRO A 135 6.38 17.55 21.64
N PHE A 136 5.52 18.04 20.75
CA PHE A 136 5.91 18.25 19.36
C PHE A 136 7.06 19.26 19.29
N SER A 137 8.07 18.95 18.49
CA SER A 137 9.24 19.80 18.30
C SER A 137 9.75 19.69 16.87
N THR A 138 10.32 20.77 16.37
CA THR A 138 10.95 20.83 15.05
C THR A 138 12.45 21.02 15.23
N VAL A 139 13.24 20.29 14.46
CA VAL A 139 14.69 20.50 14.37
C VAL A 139 15.01 21.88 13.79
N SER A 140 16.25 22.36 13.95
CA SER A 140 16.66 23.61 13.31
C SER A 140 16.55 23.51 11.78
N SER A 141 16.36 24.64 11.11
CA SER A 141 16.05 24.66 9.67
C SER A 141 17.12 24.01 8.81
N GLU A 142 18.39 24.10 9.21
CA GLU A 142 19.52 23.47 8.53
C GLU A 142 19.59 21.94 8.70
N LYS A 143 18.83 21.38 9.65
CA LYS A 143 18.72 19.94 9.92
C LYS A 143 17.39 19.35 9.44
N MET A 144 16.54 20.14 8.80
CA MET A 144 15.24 19.67 8.32
C MET A 144 15.41 18.59 7.25
N GLY A 145 14.56 17.57 7.32
CA GLY A 145 14.54 16.50 6.34
C GLY A 145 14.05 17.01 4.98
N LYS A 146 14.52 16.38 3.90
CA LYS A 146 14.11 16.69 2.52
C LYS A 146 13.07 15.69 2.05
N ALA A 147 12.04 16.18 1.36
CA ALA A 147 11.06 15.35 0.69
C ALA A 147 11.30 15.31 -0.82
N VAL A 148 11.25 14.12 -1.42
CA VAL A 148 11.36 13.90 -2.87
C VAL A 148 10.26 12.95 -3.34
N ARG A 149 9.82 13.10 -4.59
CA ARG A 149 8.92 12.16 -5.25
C ARG A 149 9.73 11.21 -6.12
N ILE A 150 9.41 9.91 -6.07
CA ILE A 150 10.03 8.88 -6.90
C ILE A 150 9.07 8.54 -8.03
N GLU A 151 9.35 9.04 -9.23
CA GLU A 151 8.43 8.96 -10.37
C GLU A 151 8.39 7.57 -11.02
N ASP A 152 9.47 6.79 -10.91
CA ASP A 152 9.63 5.47 -11.56
C ASP A 152 9.29 4.27 -10.66
N ALA A 153 8.71 4.52 -9.48
CA ALA A 153 8.42 3.49 -8.47
C ALA A 153 7.53 2.36 -9.02
N ALA A 154 6.50 2.70 -9.79
CA ALA A 154 5.61 1.71 -10.42
C ALA A 154 6.36 0.79 -11.38
N GLY A 155 7.18 1.35 -12.26
CA GLY A 155 7.97 0.57 -13.22
C GLY A 155 8.92 -0.40 -12.53
N ARG A 156 9.59 0.03 -11.45
CA ARG A 156 10.48 -0.85 -10.66
C ARG A 156 9.75 -2.03 -10.05
N TYR A 157 8.53 -1.83 -9.56
CA TYR A 157 7.74 -2.91 -8.98
C TYR A 157 7.11 -3.82 -10.05
N ILE A 158 6.68 -3.27 -11.19
CA ILE A 158 6.22 -4.05 -12.35
C ILE A 158 7.34 -4.99 -12.82
N GLU A 159 8.56 -4.48 -13.01
CA GLU A 159 9.72 -5.31 -13.38
C GLU A 159 10.02 -6.38 -12.34
N PHE A 160 9.92 -6.06 -11.04
CA PHE A 160 10.07 -7.05 -9.99
C PHE A 160 9.06 -8.19 -10.12
N CYS A 161 7.76 -7.87 -10.24
CA CYS A 161 6.70 -8.87 -10.38
C CYS A 161 6.94 -9.78 -11.59
N LYS A 162 7.26 -9.22 -12.76
CA LYS A 162 7.58 -10.00 -13.96
C LYS A 162 8.85 -10.84 -13.78
N GLY A 163 9.84 -10.33 -13.05
CA GLY A 163 11.07 -11.05 -12.74
C GLY A 163 10.91 -12.22 -11.77
N THR A 164 9.73 -12.42 -11.19
CA THR A 164 9.46 -13.56 -10.29
C THR A 164 9.11 -14.87 -11.01
N ILE A 165 8.87 -14.82 -12.33
CA ILE A 165 8.59 -16.00 -13.15
C ILE A 165 9.75 -16.30 -14.13
N PRO A 166 9.91 -17.55 -14.60
CA PRO A 166 10.93 -17.87 -15.60
C PRO A 166 10.75 -17.05 -16.88
N PHE A 167 11.86 -16.63 -17.50
CA PHE A 167 11.86 -15.72 -18.65
C PHE A 167 11.10 -16.27 -19.86
N GLU A 168 11.05 -17.59 -20.03
CA GLU A 168 10.37 -18.27 -21.12
C GLU A 168 8.85 -18.32 -20.94
N VAL A 169 8.34 -18.05 -19.73
CA VAL A 169 6.91 -18.03 -19.44
C VAL A 169 6.30 -16.74 -19.99
N THR A 170 5.27 -16.90 -20.81
CA THR A 170 4.46 -15.81 -21.33
C THR A 170 2.99 -16.14 -21.14
N LEU A 171 2.18 -15.10 -20.96
CA LEU A 171 0.72 -15.20 -20.85
C LEU A 171 0.02 -14.97 -22.20
N ARG A 172 0.76 -15.00 -23.32
CA ARG A 172 0.19 -14.89 -24.67
C ARG A 172 -0.87 -15.94 -24.92
N GLY A 173 -2.01 -15.48 -25.43
CA GLY A 173 -3.16 -16.32 -25.71
C GLY A 173 -4.10 -16.51 -24.52
N LEU A 174 -3.77 -15.97 -23.34
CA LEU A 174 -4.68 -15.88 -22.21
C LEU A 174 -5.39 -14.51 -22.23
N LYS A 175 -6.69 -14.55 -21.97
CA LYS A 175 -7.51 -13.39 -21.66
C LYS A 175 -7.79 -13.37 -20.16
N ILE A 176 -7.38 -12.29 -19.50
CA ILE A 176 -7.42 -12.15 -18.04
C ILE A 176 -8.29 -10.94 -17.67
N VAL A 177 -9.24 -11.13 -16.77
CA VAL A 177 -9.94 -10.01 -16.12
C VAL A 177 -9.20 -9.65 -14.83
N VAL A 178 -8.89 -8.37 -14.64
CA VAL A 178 -8.22 -7.87 -13.44
C VAL A 178 -9.10 -6.82 -12.76
N ASP A 179 -9.60 -7.15 -11.57
CA ASP A 179 -10.30 -6.25 -10.68
C ASP A 179 -9.33 -5.67 -9.64
N CYS A 180 -9.10 -4.36 -9.73
CA CYS A 180 -8.17 -3.65 -8.84
C CYS A 180 -8.86 -2.95 -7.66
N ALA A 181 -10.16 -3.20 -7.42
CA ALA A 181 -10.93 -2.63 -6.31
C ALA A 181 -10.98 -1.10 -6.25
N ASN A 182 -10.72 -0.42 -7.38
CA ASN A 182 -10.38 1.00 -7.46
C ASN A 182 -9.28 1.40 -6.44
N GLY A 183 -8.38 0.47 -6.14
CA GLY A 183 -7.36 0.54 -5.11
C GLY A 183 -5.96 0.82 -5.66
N ALA A 184 -4.95 0.52 -4.83
CA ALA A 184 -3.56 0.85 -5.07
C ALA A 184 -2.95 0.14 -6.30
N THR A 185 -3.55 -0.96 -6.75
CA THR A 185 -3.07 -1.80 -7.85
C THR A 185 -3.55 -1.36 -9.23
N TYR A 186 -4.43 -0.35 -9.34
CA TYR A 186 -5.13 0.03 -10.57
C TYR A 186 -4.24 0.32 -11.80
N ARG A 187 -2.98 0.70 -11.60
CA ARG A 187 -1.98 0.86 -12.68
C ARG A 187 -1.00 -0.29 -12.77
N VAL A 188 -0.64 -0.87 -11.64
CA VAL A 188 0.45 -1.85 -11.54
C VAL A 188 -0.01 -3.22 -12.00
N ALA A 189 -1.13 -3.71 -11.49
CA ALA A 189 -1.56 -5.08 -11.77
C ALA A 189 -1.89 -5.30 -13.25
N PRO A 190 -2.66 -4.44 -13.94
CA PRO A 190 -2.89 -4.61 -15.38
C PRO A 190 -1.59 -4.62 -16.19
N ALA A 191 -0.69 -3.68 -15.93
CA ALA A 191 0.58 -3.57 -16.64
C ALA A 191 1.46 -4.82 -16.49
N VAL A 192 1.49 -5.45 -15.31
CA VAL A 192 2.23 -6.71 -15.11
C VAL A 192 1.74 -7.79 -16.08
N PHE A 193 0.42 -7.99 -16.19
CA PHE A 193 -0.14 -9.05 -17.04
C PHE A 193 -0.05 -8.70 -18.53
N GLU A 194 -0.30 -7.44 -18.91
CA GLU A 194 -0.16 -6.95 -20.28
C GLU A 194 1.28 -7.11 -20.79
N GLU A 195 2.28 -6.73 -20.00
CA GLU A 195 3.69 -6.82 -20.37
C GLU A 195 4.21 -8.27 -20.44
N LEU A 196 3.55 -9.21 -19.77
CA LEU A 196 3.76 -10.66 -19.92
C LEU A 196 3.05 -11.25 -21.15
N GLY A 197 2.24 -10.44 -21.84
CA GLY A 197 1.62 -10.74 -23.13
C GLY A 197 0.17 -11.20 -23.08
N ALA A 198 -0.51 -11.11 -21.94
CA ALA A 198 -1.94 -11.41 -21.83
C ALA A 198 -2.80 -10.35 -22.55
N GLU A 199 -3.98 -10.75 -23.00
CA GLU A 199 -5.08 -9.81 -23.25
C GLU A 199 -5.72 -9.47 -21.90
N VAL A 200 -5.66 -8.21 -21.48
CA VAL A 200 -6.14 -7.79 -20.15
C VAL A 200 -7.41 -6.96 -20.28
N ILE A 201 -8.41 -7.33 -19.48
CA ILE A 201 -9.65 -6.59 -19.31
C ILE A 201 -9.67 -6.08 -17.88
N THR A 202 -9.67 -4.77 -17.72
CA THR A 202 -9.64 -4.17 -16.38
C THR A 202 -11.03 -3.80 -15.91
N VAL A 203 -11.32 -4.09 -14.65
CA VAL A 203 -12.47 -3.55 -13.92
C VAL A 203 -12.00 -2.97 -12.58
N GLY A 204 -12.76 -2.03 -12.01
CA GLY A 204 -12.33 -1.39 -10.76
C GLY A 204 -10.96 -0.69 -10.88
N THR A 205 -10.70 0.00 -11.99
CA THR A 205 -9.42 0.69 -12.26
C THR A 205 -9.57 2.21 -12.43
N GLU A 206 -10.71 2.77 -12.04
CA GLU A 206 -11.03 4.21 -12.16
C GLU A 206 -11.25 4.84 -10.78
N PRO A 207 -10.20 4.95 -9.94
CA PRO A 207 -10.34 5.52 -8.61
C PRO A 207 -10.74 7.00 -8.63
N ASP A 208 -11.78 7.36 -7.88
CA ASP A 208 -12.22 8.74 -7.67
C ASP A 208 -11.94 9.26 -6.25
N GLY A 209 -11.36 8.41 -5.41
CA GLY A 209 -11.05 8.68 -4.01
C GLY A 209 -12.11 8.21 -3.00
N LEU A 210 -13.29 7.83 -3.47
CA LEU A 210 -14.45 7.41 -2.67
C LEU A 210 -14.94 5.98 -3.03
N ASN A 211 -14.62 5.49 -4.23
CA ASN A 211 -15.11 4.21 -4.76
C ASN A 211 -14.20 2.99 -4.48
N ILE A 212 -13.17 3.14 -3.62
CA ILE A 212 -12.31 2.01 -3.24
C ILE A 212 -13.13 0.92 -2.52
N ASN A 213 -12.94 -0.33 -2.94
CA ASN A 213 -13.67 -1.52 -2.46
C ASN A 213 -15.21 -1.41 -2.59
N GLU A 214 -15.74 -0.43 -3.33
CA GLU A 214 -17.18 -0.26 -3.48
C GLU A 214 -17.72 -1.33 -4.44
N ARG A 215 -18.22 -2.44 -3.88
CA ARG A 215 -18.82 -3.56 -4.63
C ARG A 215 -17.88 -4.14 -5.72
N CYS A 216 -16.58 -4.07 -5.47
CA CYS A 216 -15.51 -4.61 -6.30
C CYS A 216 -14.37 -5.11 -5.41
N GLY A 217 -13.38 -5.75 -6.02
CA GLY A 217 -12.22 -6.32 -5.36
C GLY A 217 -12.48 -7.68 -4.73
N SER A 218 -11.46 -8.19 -4.04
CA SER A 218 -11.47 -9.55 -3.47
C SER A 218 -12.59 -9.82 -2.46
N THR A 219 -13.21 -8.78 -1.87
CA THR A 219 -14.36 -8.92 -0.95
C THR A 219 -15.72 -8.95 -1.67
N TYR A 220 -15.75 -8.66 -2.98
CA TYR A 220 -16.92 -8.72 -3.86
C TYR A 220 -16.56 -9.44 -5.17
N PRO A 221 -16.09 -10.71 -5.10
CA PRO A 221 -15.56 -11.43 -6.26
C PRO A 221 -16.63 -11.73 -7.32
N GLU A 222 -17.93 -11.55 -7.01
CA GLU A 222 -19.01 -11.67 -7.99
C GLU A 222 -18.85 -10.67 -9.13
N PHE A 223 -18.24 -9.50 -8.88
CA PHE A 223 -18.00 -8.49 -9.92
C PHE A 223 -17.00 -8.98 -10.96
N VAL A 224 -15.84 -9.50 -10.54
CA VAL A 224 -14.86 -10.08 -11.48
C VAL A 224 -15.41 -11.35 -12.13
N SER A 225 -16.19 -12.17 -11.42
CA SER A 225 -16.81 -13.38 -11.98
C SER A 225 -17.78 -13.07 -13.12
N GLN A 226 -18.64 -12.07 -12.96
CA GLN A 226 -19.52 -11.61 -14.03
C GLN A 226 -18.73 -11.12 -15.25
N ALA A 227 -17.66 -10.35 -15.04
CA ALA A 227 -16.81 -9.86 -16.11
C ALA A 227 -16.09 -11.01 -16.84
N VAL A 228 -15.64 -12.05 -16.12
CA VAL A 228 -15.04 -13.25 -16.74
C VAL A 228 -16.03 -13.92 -17.69
N LEU A 229 -17.27 -14.13 -17.25
CA LEU A 229 -18.33 -14.74 -18.06
C LEU A 229 -18.74 -13.86 -19.24
N GLU A 230 -18.87 -12.55 -19.02
CA GLU A 230 -19.26 -11.58 -20.06
C GLU A 230 -18.24 -11.53 -21.20
N HIS A 231 -16.95 -11.55 -20.86
CA HIS A 231 -15.87 -11.42 -21.83
C HIS A 231 -15.31 -12.76 -22.35
N GLY A 232 -15.79 -13.88 -21.80
CA GLY A 232 -15.24 -15.21 -22.07
C GLY A 232 -13.74 -15.25 -21.78
N ALA A 233 -13.34 -14.79 -20.60
CA ALA A 233 -11.95 -14.78 -20.15
C ALA A 233 -11.56 -16.14 -19.56
N ASP A 234 -10.26 -16.44 -19.60
CA ASP A 234 -9.72 -17.69 -19.10
C ASP A 234 -9.62 -17.69 -17.57
N VAL A 235 -9.44 -16.51 -16.99
CA VAL A 235 -9.28 -16.32 -15.54
C VAL A 235 -9.61 -14.90 -15.11
N GLY A 236 -10.13 -14.75 -13.90
CA GLY A 236 -10.32 -13.49 -13.20
C GLY A 236 -9.39 -13.37 -12.00
N ILE A 237 -8.90 -12.16 -11.74
CA ILE A 237 -8.04 -11.83 -10.60
C ILE A 237 -8.66 -10.63 -9.89
N ALA A 238 -9.09 -10.81 -8.65
CA ALA A 238 -9.60 -9.73 -7.80
C ALA A 238 -8.63 -9.43 -6.65
N LEU A 239 -8.14 -8.20 -6.63
CA LEU A 239 -7.27 -7.66 -5.58
C LEU A 239 -8.10 -6.84 -4.59
N ASP A 240 -7.60 -6.57 -3.39
CA ASP A 240 -8.22 -5.60 -2.48
C ASP A 240 -7.60 -4.20 -2.59
N GLY A 241 -8.14 -3.26 -1.81
CA GLY A 241 -7.80 -1.84 -1.89
C GLY A 241 -6.32 -1.50 -1.79
N ASP A 242 -5.50 -2.27 -1.09
CA ASP A 242 -4.04 -2.08 -1.03
C ASP A 242 -3.22 -3.22 -1.63
N GLY A 243 -3.88 -4.20 -2.26
CA GLY A 243 -3.25 -5.26 -3.02
C GLY A 243 -2.44 -6.24 -2.18
N ASP A 244 -2.83 -6.46 -0.92
CA ASP A 244 -2.25 -7.52 -0.07
C ASP A 244 -3.09 -8.81 -0.06
N ARG A 245 -4.28 -8.79 -0.68
CA ARG A 245 -5.15 -9.96 -0.89
C ARG A 245 -5.40 -10.22 -2.36
N VAL A 246 -5.59 -11.50 -2.67
CA VAL A 246 -6.03 -11.97 -3.99
C VAL A 246 -7.11 -13.03 -3.83
N VAL A 247 -8.12 -12.94 -4.69
CA VAL A 247 -9.10 -14.00 -4.96
C VAL A 247 -9.11 -14.22 -6.47
N MET A 248 -9.17 -15.46 -6.91
CA MET A 248 -9.21 -15.78 -8.33
C MET A 248 -10.59 -16.29 -8.74
N VAL A 249 -10.87 -16.25 -10.03
CA VAL A 249 -12.08 -16.81 -10.62
C VAL A 249 -11.70 -17.62 -11.85
N ASP A 250 -12.24 -18.83 -11.99
CA ASP A 250 -11.99 -19.68 -13.14
C ASP A 250 -12.80 -19.25 -14.38
N ALA A 251 -12.57 -19.91 -15.53
CA ALA A 251 -13.27 -19.61 -16.77
C ALA A 251 -14.80 -19.85 -16.72
N ASN A 252 -15.30 -20.58 -15.73
CA ASN A 252 -16.72 -20.84 -15.51
C ASN A 252 -17.37 -19.82 -14.55
N GLY A 253 -16.60 -18.85 -14.05
CA GLY A 253 -17.07 -17.87 -13.08
C GLY A 253 -17.05 -18.38 -11.64
N GLU A 254 -16.44 -19.53 -11.35
CA GLU A 254 -16.32 -20.09 -10.00
C GLU A 254 -15.18 -19.42 -9.23
N VAL A 255 -15.48 -18.98 -8.01
CA VAL A 255 -14.52 -18.31 -7.13
C VAL A 255 -13.54 -19.33 -6.55
N VAL A 256 -12.25 -19.07 -6.74
CA VAL A 256 -11.13 -19.81 -6.16
C VAL A 256 -10.54 -18.98 -5.02
N ASN A 257 -10.76 -19.45 -3.79
CA ASN A 257 -10.39 -18.71 -2.58
C ASN A 257 -8.93 -18.96 -2.15
N GLY A 258 -8.49 -18.28 -1.09
CA GLY A 258 -7.09 -18.35 -0.62
C GLY A 258 -6.61 -19.76 -0.23
N ASP A 259 -7.48 -20.62 0.31
CA ASP A 259 -7.09 -21.99 0.68
C ASP A 259 -6.86 -22.84 -0.58
N GLU A 260 -7.70 -22.66 -1.60
CA GLU A 260 -7.55 -23.33 -2.89
C GLU A 260 -6.30 -22.85 -3.63
N LEU A 261 -6.02 -21.54 -3.59
CA LEU A 261 -4.79 -20.97 -4.16
C LEU A 261 -3.51 -21.46 -3.48
N LEU A 262 -3.54 -21.71 -2.17
CA LEU A 262 -2.41 -22.27 -1.44
C LEU A 262 -2.19 -23.77 -1.72
N TYR A 263 -3.24 -24.48 -2.14
CA TYR A 263 -3.16 -25.90 -2.47
C TYR A 263 -2.53 -26.18 -3.84
N VAL A 264 -2.80 -25.32 -4.83
CA VAL A 264 -2.29 -25.40 -6.21
C VAL A 264 -0.79 -25.11 -6.26
#